data_AF-A0A8T3W4Y0-F1
#
_entry.id   AF-A0A8T3W4Y0-F1
#
_cell.length_a   1.000
_cell.length_b   1.000
_cell.length_c   1.000
_cell.angle_alpha   90.00
_cell.angle_beta   90.00
_cell.angle_gamma   90.00
#
_symmetry.space_group_name_H-M   'P 1'
#
loop_
_entity.id
_entity.type
_entity.pdbx_description
1 polymer ?
#
loop_
_entity_poly.entity_id
_entity_poly.type
_entity_poly.pdbx_seq_one_letter_code
_entity_poly.pdbx_strand_id
1 'polypeptide(L)'
;MTEHSHSGGHFKLILALVLIGGIMGLIAYANTGQQFLQSFKVGKFADVQSTAQKEPFGLSLSTGVTALYGKSFSIASSPFSFEGICSLVTVGGLNVETEDARCSASVESFSGTFQYSPFGSILFTGSSNSVKVNDNKYTAATPISFEFEVIPTAFSVSGINANTISMVTPSGKIEKYGKDGSLKAVAYLSQSTLDLNSLVAYAQLENGGLKITGTATSVKSEEFNW
;
A
#
# COMPACT_ATOMS: atom_id res chain seq x y z
N MET A 1 -56.97 -48.58 -15.57
CA MET A 1 -56.68 -47.49 -14.62
C MET A 1 -56.48 -46.22 -15.42
N THR A 2 -57.16 -45.18 -14.97
CA THR A 2 -57.44 -43.89 -15.59
C THR A 2 -56.22 -43.12 -16.09
N GLU A 3 -56.28 -42.69 -17.35
CA GLU A 3 -55.46 -41.59 -17.89
C GLU A 3 -55.81 -40.29 -17.15
N HIS A 4 -54.82 -39.71 -16.46
CA HIS A 4 -54.86 -38.32 -16.05
C HIS A 4 -53.95 -37.49 -16.97
N SER A 5 -54.60 -36.81 -17.90
CA SER A 5 -54.32 -35.45 -18.38
C SER A 5 -52.89 -34.92 -18.19
N HIS A 6 -52.10 -34.98 -19.26
CA HIS A 6 -50.86 -34.21 -19.42
C HIS A 6 -51.07 -33.06 -20.43
N SER A 7 -52.14 -32.27 -20.27
CA SER A 7 -52.41 -31.07 -21.09
C SER A 7 -52.34 -29.79 -20.25
N GLY A 8 -51.24 -29.62 -19.50
CA GLY A 8 -51.04 -28.44 -18.64
C GLY A 8 -49.68 -27.74 -18.80
N GLY A 9 -48.69 -28.41 -19.39
CA GLY A 9 -47.32 -27.88 -19.52
C GLY A 9 -47.16 -26.90 -20.69
N HIS A 10 -47.67 -27.26 -21.86
CA HIS A 10 -47.48 -26.46 -23.08
C HIS A 10 -48.22 -25.12 -23.03
N PHE A 11 -49.42 -25.07 -22.44
CA PHE A 11 -50.17 -23.82 -22.31
C PHE A 11 -49.49 -22.82 -21.38
N LYS A 12 -48.90 -23.27 -20.27
CA LYS A 12 -48.13 -22.41 -19.35
C LYS A 12 -46.86 -21.87 -19.99
N LEU A 13 -46.21 -22.68 -20.83
CA LEU A 13 -44.97 -22.30 -21.52
C LEU A 13 -45.24 -21.28 -22.64
N ILE A 14 -46.33 -21.45 -23.39
CA ILE A 14 -46.79 -20.47 -24.39
C ILE A 14 -47.20 -19.16 -23.72
N LEU A 15 -47.93 -19.21 -22.60
CA LEU A 15 -48.35 -18.03 -21.86
C LEU A 15 -47.14 -17.25 -21.30
N ALA A 16 -46.11 -17.95 -20.80
CA ALA A 16 -44.88 -17.34 -20.32
C ALA A 16 -44.11 -16.64 -21.44
N LEU A 17 -44.02 -17.24 -22.63
CA LEU A 17 -43.36 -16.64 -23.79
C LEU A 17 -44.10 -15.39 -24.31
N VAL A 18 -45.44 -15.42 -24.31
CA VAL A 18 -46.26 -14.25 -24.67
C VAL A 18 -46.10 -13.13 -23.66
N LEU A 19 -46.03 -13.44 -22.36
CA LEU A 19 -45.78 -12.46 -21.30
C LEU A 19 -44.39 -11.82 -21.42
N ILE A 20 -43.34 -12.62 -21.65
CA ILE A 20 -41.98 -12.11 -21.86
C ILE A 20 -41.93 -11.23 -23.13
N GLY A 21 -42.55 -11.67 -24.22
CA GLY A 21 -42.65 -10.89 -25.46
C GLY A 21 -43.40 -9.57 -25.26
N GLY A 22 -44.49 -9.58 -24.52
CA GLY A 22 -45.27 -8.39 -24.18
C GLY A 22 -44.50 -7.40 -23.31
N ILE A 23 -43.77 -7.89 -22.29
CA ILE A 23 -42.92 -7.06 -21.42
C ILE A 23 -41.77 -6.45 -22.23
N MET A 24 -41.10 -7.24 -23.08
CA MET A 24 -40.02 -6.76 -23.95
C MET A 24 -40.52 -5.73 -24.98
N GLY A 25 -41.73 -5.93 -25.53
CA GLY A 25 -42.38 -4.97 -26.42
C GLY A 25 -42.73 -3.66 -25.73
N LEU A 26 -43.23 -3.72 -24.50
CA LEU A 26 -43.51 -2.53 -23.67
C LEU A 26 -42.24 -1.77 -23.31
N ILE A 27 -41.14 -2.46 -23.00
CA ILE A 27 -39.84 -1.83 -22.75
C ILE A 27 -39.34 -1.12 -24.02
N ALA A 28 -39.42 -1.76 -25.19
CA ALA A 28 -38.98 -1.15 -26.45
C ALA A 28 -39.76 0.12 -26.86
N TYR A 29 -41.04 0.23 -26.45
CA TYR A 29 -41.90 1.38 -26.77
C TYR A 29 -41.86 2.49 -25.71
N ALA A 30 -41.46 2.19 -24.47
CA ALA A 30 -41.24 3.20 -23.45
C ALA A 30 -39.95 3.98 -23.73
N ASN A 31 -40.00 5.32 -23.61
CA ASN A 31 -38.83 6.20 -23.77
C ASN A 31 -37.60 5.74 -22.94
N THR A 32 -37.85 5.15 -21.77
CA THR A 32 -36.82 4.59 -20.88
C THR A 32 -36.14 3.34 -21.47
N GLY A 33 -36.87 2.48 -22.20
CA GLY A 33 -36.28 1.29 -22.80
C GLY A 33 -35.62 1.56 -24.15
N GLN A 34 -35.99 2.62 -24.87
CA GLN A 34 -35.14 3.12 -25.97
C GLN A 34 -33.79 3.64 -25.46
N GLN A 35 -33.72 4.29 -24.29
CA GLN A 35 -32.44 4.65 -23.67
C GLN A 35 -31.65 3.43 -23.22
N PHE A 36 -32.30 2.39 -22.70
CA PHE A 36 -31.64 1.12 -22.32
C PHE A 36 -31.10 0.37 -23.55
N LEU A 37 -31.86 0.31 -24.64
CA LEU A 37 -31.43 -0.30 -25.91
C LEU A 37 -30.35 0.53 -26.62
N GLN A 38 -30.39 1.86 -26.52
CA GLN A 38 -29.28 2.71 -26.98
C GLN A 38 -28.03 2.53 -26.13
N SER A 39 -28.16 2.28 -24.82
CA SER A 39 -27.01 1.95 -23.95
C SER A 39 -26.36 0.62 -24.33
N PHE A 40 -27.13 -0.34 -24.87
CA PHE A 40 -26.62 -1.62 -25.37
C PHE A 40 -26.13 -1.56 -26.83
N LYS A 41 -26.77 -0.78 -27.72
CA LYS A 41 -26.35 -0.61 -29.12
C LYS A 41 -25.15 0.33 -29.27
N VAL A 42 -25.00 1.30 -28.36
CA VAL A 42 -23.75 2.05 -28.19
C VAL A 42 -22.83 1.15 -27.37
N GLY A 43 -22.34 0.10 -28.02
CA GLY A 43 -21.23 -0.72 -27.54
C GLY A 43 -19.93 0.07 -27.51
N LYS A 44 -19.89 1.16 -26.74
CA LYS A 44 -18.75 1.40 -25.89
C LYS A 44 -18.90 0.38 -24.78
N PHE A 45 -18.41 -0.83 -25.05
CA PHE A 45 -17.65 -1.51 -24.02
C PHE A 45 -16.63 -0.45 -23.57
N ALA A 46 -17.00 0.33 -22.54
CA ALA A 46 -16.01 0.89 -21.66
C ALA A 46 -15.12 -0.30 -21.39
N ASP A 47 -13.90 -0.18 -21.89
CA ASP A 47 -12.82 -1.13 -21.72
C ASP A 47 -12.84 -1.44 -20.22
N VAL A 48 -13.59 -2.49 -19.84
CA VAL A 48 -13.34 -3.22 -18.62
C VAL A 48 -12.04 -3.90 -19.00
N GLN A 49 -10.97 -3.09 -18.99
CA GLN A 49 -9.70 -3.52 -18.50
C GLN A 49 -10.10 -4.21 -17.20
N SER A 50 -10.28 -5.53 -17.33
CA SER A 50 -9.67 -6.44 -16.39
C SER A 50 -8.46 -5.68 -15.87
N THR A 51 -8.59 -5.12 -14.67
CA THR A 51 -7.46 -4.69 -13.89
C THR A 51 -6.71 -5.98 -13.68
N ALA A 52 -5.95 -6.39 -14.69
CA ALA A 52 -5.04 -7.49 -14.66
C ALA A 52 -4.11 -7.08 -13.55
N GLN A 53 -4.35 -7.66 -12.37
CA GLN A 53 -3.62 -7.36 -11.17
C GLN A 53 -2.17 -7.60 -11.54
N LYS A 54 -1.42 -6.51 -11.77
CA LYS A 54 -0.04 -6.61 -12.23
C LYS A 54 0.69 -7.45 -11.21
N GLU A 55 1.32 -8.54 -11.66
CA GLU A 55 2.05 -9.40 -10.74
C GLU A 55 3.14 -8.60 -10.03
N PRO A 56 3.29 -8.76 -8.69
CA PRO A 56 4.37 -8.10 -7.97
C PRO A 56 5.74 -8.51 -8.51
N PHE A 57 6.66 -7.54 -8.60
CA PHE A 57 8.06 -7.77 -8.93
C PHE A 57 8.97 -7.21 -7.83
N GLY A 58 10.17 -7.77 -7.72
CA GLY A 58 11.18 -7.31 -6.76
C GLY A 58 11.78 -5.97 -7.19
N LEU A 59 12.09 -5.10 -6.23
CA LEU A 59 12.77 -3.84 -6.47
C LEU A 59 13.78 -3.49 -5.38
N SER A 60 14.78 -2.69 -5.78
CA SER A 60 15.71 -2.00 -4.89
C SER A 60 15.80 -0.54 -5.35
N LEU A 61 15.39 0.37 -4.49
CA LEU A 61 15.46 1.81 -4.70
C LEU A 61 16.53 2.38 -3.77
N SER A 62 17.45 3.16 -4.32
CA SER A 62 18.44 3.95 -3.56
C SER A 62 18.20 5.43 -3.85
N THR A 63 17.87 6.21 -2.82
CA THR A 63 17.55 7.64 -2.92
C THR A 63 17.98 8.42 -1.67
N GLY A 64 17.82 9.74 -1.67
CA GLY A 64 17.93 10.55 -0.46
C GLY A 64 16.67 10.49 0.41
N VAL A 65 16.82 10.69 1.72
CA VAL A 65 15.69 10.72 2.69
C VAL A 65 14.67 11.82 2.38
N THR A 66 15.09 12.90 1.72
CA THR A 66 14.24 14.01 1.30
C THR A 66 13.07 13.59 0.40
N ALA A 67 13.24 12.49 -0.35
CA ALA A 67 12.19 11.93 -1.20
C ALA A 67 10.95 11.44 -0.41
N LEU A 68 11.11 11.23 0.89
CA LEU A 68 10.04 10.79 1.80
C LEU A 68 9.48 11.89 2.69
N TYR A 69 9.94 13.13 2.59
CA TYR A 69 9.47 14.21 3.47
C TYR A 69 7.96 14.43 3.35
N GLY A 70 7.31 14.56 4.50
CA GLY A 70 5.86 14.69 4.61
C GLY A 70 5.09 13.40 4.34
N LYS A 71 5.75 12.25 4.18
CA LYS A 71 5.11 10.94 4.00
C LYS A 71 4.94 10.23 5.33
N SER A 72 3.83 9.50 5.43
CA SER A 72 3.49 8.65 6.56
C SER A 72 3.24 7.23 6.08
N PHE A 73 3.65 6.28 6.89
CA PHE A 73 3.62 4.86 6.59
C PHE A 73 3.11 4.08 7.79
N SER A 74 2.28 3.08 7.53
CA SER A 74 1.82 2.16 8.55
C SER A 74 2.67 0.89 8.53
N ILE A 75 2.95 0.38 9.72
CA ILE A 75 3.67 -0.87 9.94
C ILE A 75 2.83 -1.75 10.86
N ALA A 76 2.74 -3.02 10.51
CA ALA A 76 2.08 -4.03 11.33
C ALA A 76 3.11 -5.10 11.75
N SER A 77 3.23 -5.31 13.06
CA SER A 77 3.96 -6.40 13.69
C SER A 77 5.33 -6.69 13.07
N SER A 78 6.17 -5.67 12.95
CA SER A 78 7.48 -5.80 12.30
C SER A 78 8.61 -5.21 13.16
N PRO A 79 9.85 -5.72 13.06
CA PRO A 79 10.96 -5.14 13.79
C PRO A 79 11.35 -3.77 13.24
N PHE A 80 11.78 -2.91 14.15
CA PHE A 80 12.20 -1.55 13.92
C PHE A 80 13.40 -1.20 14.81
N SER A 81 14.39 -0.50 14.26
CA SER A 81 15.48 0.07 15.04
C SER A 81 15.95 1.41 14.47
N PHE A 82 16.52 2.24 15.34
CA PHE A 82 17.18 3.47 14.94
C PHE A 82 18.28 3.89 15.90
N GLU A 83 19.16 4.75 15.40
CA GLU A 83 20.13 5.54 16.14
C GLU A 83 20.05 6.98 15.65
N GLY A 84 20.15 7.96 16.56
CA GLY A 84 20.14 9.36 16.17
C GLY A 84 20.04 10.33 17.34
N ILE A 85 19.55 11.53 17.02
CA ILE A 85 19.26 12.59 17.98
C ILE A 85 17.75 12.64 18.22
N CYS A 86 17.30 12.40 19.45
CA CYS A 86 15.90 12.44 19.83
C CYS A 86 15.51 13.79 20.44
N SER A 87 14.39 14.34 19.98
CA SER A 87 13.71 15.47 20.63
C SER A 87 12.59 14.99 21.57
N LEU A 88 12.05 13.80 21.33
CA LEU A 88 10.98 13.20 22.13
C LEU A 88 11.19 11.69 22.26
N VAL A 89 11.08 11.18 23.48
CA VAL A 89 11.12 9.75 23.79
C VAL A 89 10.12 9.46 24.90
N THR A 90 9.01 8.84 24.55
CA THR A 90 7.94 8.49 25.49
C THR A 90 7.67 7.00 25.42
N VAL A 91 7.65 6.32 26.56
CA VAL A 91 7.34 4.88 26.65
C VAL A 91 6.35 4.65 27.78
N GLY A 92 5.18 4.06 27.48
CA GLY A 92 4.11 3.86 28.45
C GLY A 92 3.58 5.17 29.07
N GLY A 93 3.70 6.29 28.35
CA GLY A 93 3.33 7.63 28.85
C GLY A 93 4.38 8.30 29.73
N LEU A 94 5.53 7.68 29.94
CA LEU A 94 6.65 8.25 30.70
C LEU A 94 7.70 8.81 29.73
N ASN A 95 8.16 10.03 30.01
CA ASN A 95 9.31 10.60 29.32
C ASN A 95 10.57 9.84 29.72
N VAL A 96 11.35 9.40 28.74
CA VAL A 96 12.63 8.73 28.95
C VAL A 96 13.74 9.75 28.72
N GLU A 97 14.58 9.97 29.74
CA GLU A 97 15.73 10.85 29.61
C GLU A 97 16.76 10.26 28.63
N THR A 98 17.34 11.13 27.81
CA THR A 98 18.41 10.78 26.86
C THR A 98 19.66 11.59 27.17
N GLU A 99 20.81 10.94 27.20
CA GLU A 99 22.10 11.62 27.40
C GLU A 99 22.46 12.40 26.13
N ASP A 100 22.71 13.72 26.27
CA ASP A 100 23.08 14.61 25.17
C ASP A 100 22.13 14.55 23.95
N ALA A 101 20.85 14.25 24.19
CA ALA A 101 19.83 14.00 23.17
C ALA A 101 20.12 12.80 22.24
N ARG A 102 21.18 12.02 22.48
CA ARG A 102 21.49 10.82 21.71
C ARG A 102 20.65 9.65 22.19
N CYS A 103 20.13 8.91 21.23
CA CYS A 103 19.24 7.80 21.50
C CYS A 103 19.43 6.69 20.47
N SER A 104 19.29 5.46 20.94
CA SER A 104 19.04 4.30 20.11
C SER A 104 17.78 3.62 20.60
N ALA A 105 17.00 3.05 19.68
CA ALA A 105 15.91 2.18 20.07
C ALA A 105 15.83 0.94 19.18
N SER A 106 15.34 -0.15 19.77
CA SER A 106 15.03 -1.40 19.07
C SER A 106 13.71 -1.94 19.57
N VAL A 107 12.83 -2.30 18.64
CA VAL A 107 11.49 -2.82 18.89
C VAL A 107 11.32 -4.08 18.05
N GLU A 108 11.01 -5.20 18.70
CA GLU A 108 10.93 -6.51 18.01
C GLU A 108 9.63 -6.67 17.20
N SER A 109 8.52 -6.16 17.73
CA SER A 109 7.21 -6.21 17.08
C SER A 109 6.54 -4.85 17.20
N PHE A 110 6.88 -3.95 16.30
CA PHE A 110 6.27 -2.63 16.19
C PHE A 110 4.97 -2.73 15.39
N SER A 111 3.90 -2.20 15.96
CA SER A 111 2.68 -1.88 15.23
C SER A 111 2.34 -0.41 15.44
N GLY A 112 2.24 0.35 14.34
CA GLY A 112 2.05 1.79 14.41
C GLY A 112 2.34 2.50 13.09
N THR A 113 2.71 3.76 13.19
CA THR A 113 3.02 4.63 12.06
C THR A 113 4.38 5.27 12.23
N PHE A 114 5.04 5.54 11.11
CA PHE A 114 6.15 6.48 11.09
C PHE A 114 5.94 7.55 10.03
N GLN A 115 6.28 8.78 10.38
CA GLN A 115 6.06 9.95 9.55
C GLN A 115 7.36 10.74 9.44
N TYR A 116 7.78 11.02 8.20
CA TYR A 116 8.84 11.98 7.95
C TYR A 116 8.30 13.39 8.10
N SER A 117 8.91 14.18 8.97
CA SER A 117 8.62 15.60 9.06
C SER A 117 9.17 16.32 7.82
N PRO A 118 8.62 17.51 7.49
CA PRO A 118 9.16 18.34 6.41
C PRO A 118 10.62 18.80 6.64
N PHE A 119 11.12 18.67 7.88
CA PHE A 119 12.44 19.16 8.30
C PHE A 119 13.46 18.03 8.52
N GLY A 120 13.08 16.78 8.24
CA GLY A 120 13.99 15.63 8.26
C GLY A 120 14.02 14.80 9.55
N SER A 121 13.27 15.18 10.58
CA SER A 121 12.98 14.27 11.69
C SER A 121 11.98 13.19 11.26
N ILE A 122 11.97 12.06 11.96
CA ILE A 122 10.98 11.00 11.82
C ILE A 122 10.26 10.84 13.16
N LEU A 123 8.93 10.92 13.12
CA LEU A 123 8.07 10.61 14.24
C LEU A 123 7.61 9.16 14.13
N PHE A 124 7.97 8.33 15.10
CA PHE A 124 7.49 6.96 15.26
C PHE A 124 6.47 6.92 16.39
N THR A 125 5.25 6.48 16.08
CA THR A 125 4.18 6.33 17.07
C THR A 125 3.61 4.93 16.96
N GLY A 126 3.55 4.20 18.06
CA GLY A 126 2.89 2.90 18.04
C GLY A 126 2.99 2.16 19.36
N SER A 127 2.97 0.84 19.27
CA SER A 127 3.00 -0.02 20.45
C SER A 127 3.77 -1.31 20.21
N SER A 128 4.27 -1.87 21.31
CA SER A 128 4.93 -3.18 21.34
C SER A 128 4.92 -3.76 22.75
N ASN A 129 5.12 -5.07 22.87
CA ASN A 129 5.30 -5.72 24.18
C ASN A 129 6.72 -5.53 24.73
N SER A 130 7.68 -5.16 23.88
CA SER A 130 9.09 -4.99 24.23
C SER A 130 9.70 -3.85 23.43
N VAL A 131 10.22 -2.86 24.15
CA VAL A 131 10.92 -1.71 23.59
C VAL A 131 12.23 -1.56 24.34
N LYS A 132 13.36 -1.51 23.63
CA LYS A 132 14.65 -1.14 24.20
C LYS A 132 14.97 0.27 23.75
N VAL A 133 15.30 1.14 24.70
CA VAL A 133 15.79 2.51 24.44
C VAL A 133 17.12 2.67 25.17
N ASN A 134 18.20 2.94 24.46
CA ASN A 134 19.56 2.91 25.00
C ASN A 134 19.80 1.58 25.75
N ASP A 135 20.25 1.65 27.01
CA ASP A 135 20.46 0.47 27.85
C ASP A 135 19.19 0.02 28.61
N ASN A 136 18.11 0.78 28.55
CA ASN A 136 16.87 0.49 29.25
C ASN A 136 15.95 -0.41 28.41
N LYS A 137 15.44 -1.48 29.02
CA LYS A 137 14.47 -2.38 28.41
C LYS A 137 13.12 -2.29 29.11
N TYR A 138 12.09 -1.99 28.34
CA TYR A 138 10.70 -1.90 28.79
C TYR A 138 9.93 -3.09 28.23
N THR A 139 9.41 -3.94 29.13
CA THR A 139 8.63 -5.13 28.76
C THR A 139 7.32 -5.17 29.51
N ALA A 140 6.24 -5.56 28.83
CA ALA A 140 4.92 -5.70 29.42
C ALA A 140 4.15 -6.89 28.81
N ALA A 141 3.21 -7.43 29.59
CA ALA A 141 2.32 -8.51 29.13
C ALA A 141 1.35 -8.04 28.03
N THR A 142 0.96 -6.77 28.09
CA THR A 142 0.14 -6.08 27.08
C THR A 142 1.01 -5.08 26.31
N PRO A 143 0.69 -4.78 25.04
CA PRO A 143 1.42 -3.76 24.29
C PRO A 143 1.45 -2.42 25.02
N ILE A 144 2.65 -1.87 25.20
CA ILE A 144 2.86 -0.50 25.70
C ILE A 144 2.97 0.44 24.52
N SER A 145 2.36 1.63 24.65
CA SER A 145 2.52 2.69 23.65
C SER A 145 3.89 3.34 23.77
N PHE A 146 4.39 3.85 22.65
CA PHE A 146 5.58 4.68 22.63
C PHE A 146 5.51 5.72 21.52
N GLU A 147 6.29 6.77 21.69
CA GLU A 147 6.47 7.85 20.74
C GLU A 147 7.94 8.27 20.71
N PHE A 148 8.53 8.31 19.51
CA PHE A 148 9.89 8.76 19.29
C PHE A 148 9.90 9.82 18.20
N GLU A 149 10.46 11.00 18.47
CA GLU A 149 10.83 11.94 17.42
C GLU A 149 12.35 11.98 17.32
N VAL A 150 12.88 11.58 16.16
CA VAL A 150 14.32 11.39 15.95
C VAL A 150 14.81 11.98 14.64
N ILE A 151 16.01 12.55 14.65
CA ILE A 151 16.82 12.78 13.44
C ILE A 151 17.79 11.60 13.34
N PRO A 152 17.50 10.58 12.51
CA PRO A 152 18.26 9.34 12.51
C PRO A 152 19.62 9.50 11.82
N THR A 153 20.67 8.98 12.43
CA THR A 153 21.96 8.71 11.77
C THR A 153 21.96 7.33 11.10
N ALA A 154 21.17 6.41 11.65
CA ALA A 154 20.88 5.10 11.06
C ALA A 154 19.45 4.69 11.45
N PHE A 155 18.74 4.01 10.55
CA PHE A 155 17.51 3.33 10.93
C PHE A 155 17.28 2.12 10.03
N SER A 156 16.54 1.15 10.55
CA SER A 156 16.05 0.01 9.80
C SER A 156 14.60 -0.23 10.16
N VAL A 157 13.76 -0.42 9.15
CA VAL A 157 12.36 -0.68 9.36
C VAL A 157 11.83 -1.65 8.32
N SER A 158 11.15 -2.69 8.79
CA SER A 158 10.57 -3.73 7.95
C SER A 158 9.05 -3.66 7.97
N GLY A 159 8.41 -4.34 7.02
CA GLY A 159 6.95 -4.42 6.95
C GLY A 159 6.26 -3.11 6.58
N ILE A 160 6.94 -2.23 5.84
CA ILE A 160 6.29 -1.07 5.23
C ILE A 160 5.26 -1.60 4.24
N ASN A 161 3.98 -1.26 4.46
CA ASN A 161 2.89 -1.58 3.53
C ASN A 161 2.21 -0.28 3.09
N ALA A 162 2.24 -0.02 1.79
CA ALA A 162 1.62 1.17 1.21
C ALA A 162 0.94 0.85 -0.12
N ASN A 163 -0.33 1.24 -0.24
CA ASN A 163 -1.07 1.12 -1.49
C ASN A 163 -0.44 1.96 -2.61
N THR A 164 -0.05 3.20 -2.29
CA THR A 164 0.65 4.08 -3.21
C THR A 164 1.64 4.94 -2.43
N ILE A 165 2.85 5.07 -2.95
CA ILE A 165 3.87 6.01 -2.48
C ILE A 165 4.25 6.87 -3.66
N SER A 166 4.08 8.18 -3.51
CA SER A 166 4.52 9.16 -4.50
C SER A 166 5.67 9.96 -3.92
N MET A 167 6.86 9.80 -4.49
CA MET A 167 8.07 10.52 -4.09
C MET A 167 8.27 11.72 -5.02
N VAL A 168 8.48 12.89 -4.42
CA VAL A 168 8.76 14.12 -5.15
C VAL A 168 10.27 14.28 -5.25
N THR A 169 10.77 14.48 -6.46
CA THR A 169 12.21 14.70 -6.74
C THR A 169 13.19 13.64 -6.18
N PRO A 170 12.91 12.32 -6.18
CA PRO A 170 13.91 11.32 -5.83
C PRO A 170 15.13 11.40 -6.77
N SER A 171 16.31 11.15 -6.19
CA SER A 171 17.57 11.14 -6.91
C SER A 171 18.36 9.89 -6.56
N GLY A 172 18.89 9.17 -7.54
CA GLY A 172 19.62 7.93 -7.31
C GLY A 172 19.31 6.88 -8.37
N LYS A 173 18.97 5.66 -7.95
CA LYS A 173 18.67 4.57 -8.88
C LYS A 173 17.56 3.66 -8.36
N ILE A 174 16.83 3.04 -9.29
CA ILE A 174 15.90 1.96 -9.01
C ILE A 174 16.22 0.76 -9.91
N GLU A 175 16.20 -0.42 -9.29
CA GLU A 175 16.52 -1.70 -9.91
C GLU A 175 15.29 -2.59 -9.84
N LYS A 176 14.93 -3.21 -10.98
CA LYS A 176 13.83 -4.18 -11.09
C LYS A 176 14.40 -5.59 -11.16
N TYR A 177 13.85 -6.49 -10.36
CA TYR A 177 14.25 -7.89 -10.28
C TYR A 177 13.13 -8.83 -10.71
N GLY A 178 13.52 -9.92 -11.38
CA GLY A 178 12.63 -11.04 -11.67
C GLY A 178 12.34 -11.87 -10.43
N LYS A 179 11.40 -12.81 -10.54
CA LYS A 179 11.09 -13.78 -9.47
C LYS A 179 12.28 -14.68 -9.13
N ASP A 180 13.20 -14.85 -10.07
CA ASP A 180 14.47 -15.58 -9.92
C ASP A 180 15.58 -14.76 -9.27
N GLY A 181 15.31 -13.50 -8.89
CA GLY A 181 16.31 -12.58 -8.33
C GLY A 181 17.25 -11.97 -9.37
N SER A 182 17.09 -12.29 -10.67
CA SER A 182 17.91 -11.69 -11.71
C SER A 182 17.54 -10.22 -11.95
N LEU A 183 18.55 -9.38 -12.14
CA LEU A 183 18.35 -7.98 -12.49
C LEU A 183 17.75 -7.89 -13.90
N LYS A 184 16.58 -7.25 -14.02
CA LYS A 184 15.84 -7.10 -15.29
C LYS A 184 15.93 -5.69 -15.87
N ALA A 185 15.94 -4.67 -15.03
CA ALA A 185 16.06 -3.28 -15.47
C ALA A 185 16.70 -2.40 -14.40
N VAL A 186 17.33 -1.31 -14.84
CA VAL A 186 17.86 -0.25 -13.99
C VAL A 186 17.40 1.07 -14.58
N ALA A 187 16.93 1.98 -13.74
CA ALA A 187 16.66 3.36 -14.11
C ALA A 187 17.34 4.30 -13.11
N TYR A 188 17.91 5.38 -13.62
CA TYR A 188 18.48 6.45 -12.80
C TYR A 188 17.42 7.52 -12.57
N LEU A 189 17.37 8.05 -11.36
CA LEU A 189 16.36 9.01 -10.95
C LEU A 189 16.99 10.41 -10.97
N SER A 190 16.37 11.29 -11.74
CA SER A 190 16.84 12.64 -12.11
C SER A 190 15.91 13.73 -11.57
N GLN A 191 15.38 13.57 -10.35
CA GLN A 191 14.44 14.49 -9.71
C GLN A 191 13.04 14.57 -10.36
N SER A 192 12.61 13.56 -11.11
CA SER A 192 11.21 13.41 -11.54
C SER A 192 10.36 12.73 -10.46
N THR A 193 9.04 12.97 -10.46
CA THR A 193 8.10 12.20 -9.60
C THR A 193 8.24 10.70 -9.83
N LEU A 194 8.20 9.92 -8.74
CA LEU A 194 8.20 8.46 -8.78
C LEU A 194 7.02 7.93 -7.96
N ASP A 195 6.13 7.20 -8.63
CA ASP A 195 4.99 6.54 -8.01
C ASP A 195 5.24 5.02 -7.92
N LEU A 196 5.13 4.48 -6.71
CA LEU A 196 5.21 3.05 -6.41
C LEU A 196 3.83 2.57 -5.94
N ASN A 197 3.30 1.51 -6.54
CA ASN A 197 2.00 0.95 -6.17
C ASN A 197 2.12 -0.45 -5.52
N SER A 198 1.28 -0.67 -4.51
CA SER A 198 1.22 -1.88 -3.68
C SER A 198 2.60 -2.30 -3.15
N LEU A 199 3.30 -1.35 -2.51
CA LEU A 199 4.63 -1.58 -1.97
C LEU A 199 4.56 -2.40 -0.68
N VAL A 200 5.30 -3.50 -0.65
CA VAL A 200 5.70 -4.19 0.59
C VAL A 200 7.21 -4.16 0.68
N ALA A 201 7.76 -3.46 1.67
CA ALA A 201 9.18 -3.16 1.69
C ALA A 201 9.82 -3.12 3.07
N TYR A 202 11.14 -3.19 3.03
CA TYR A 202 12.07 -2.83 4.07
C TYR A 202 12.78 -1.53 3.66
N ALA A 203 12.93 -0.59 4.59
CA ALA A 203 13.73 0.62 4.38
C ALA A 203 14.88 0.69 5.39
N GLN A 204 16.01 1.18 4.91
CA GLN A 204 17.23 1.36 5.69
C GLN A 204 17.88 2.68 5.35
N LEU A 205 18.31 3.41 6.37
CA LEU A 205 19.21 4.55 6.25
C LEU A 205 20.61 4.14 6.70
N GLU A 206 21.56 4.26 5.79
CA GLU A 206 22.98 4.01 6.07
C GLU A 206 23.83 5.01 5.27
N ASN A 207 24.84 5.61 5.90
CA ASN A 207 25.75 6.57 5.27
C ASN A 207 25.02 7.75 4.58
N GLY A 208 23.88 8.20 5.13
CA GLY A 208 23.07 9.29 4.58
C GLY A 208 22.21 8.91 3.35
N GLY A 209 22.29 7.67 2.87
CA GLY A 209 21.48 7.14 1.77
C GLY A 209 20.32 6.30 2.27
N LEU A 210 19.13 6.53 1.70
CA LEU A 210 17.94 5.72 1.94
C LEU A 210 17.88 4.60 0.91
N LYS A 211 17.82 3.35 1.38
CA LYS A 211 17.57 2.17 0.55
C LYS A 211 16.21 1.57 0.90
N ILE A 212 15.37 1.37 -0.10
CA ILE A 212 14.08 0.69 0.01
C ILE A 212 14.14 -0.58 -0.84
N THR A 213 13.97 -1.74 -0.23
CA THR A 213 14.00 -3.06 -0.91
C THR A 213 12.70 -3.79 -0.63
N GLY A 214 12.07 -4.34 -1.67
CA GLY A 214 10.77 -4.96 -1.50
C GLY A 214 10.12 -5.41 -2.81
N THR A 215 8.80 -5.45 -2.81
CA THR A 215 8.00 -5.75 -4.00
C THR A 215 7.00 -4.63 -4.29
N ALA A 216 6.73 -4.39 -5.57
CA ALA A 216 5.67 -3.50 -6.02
C ALA A 216 4.95 -4.11 -7.23
N THR A 217 3.71 -3.68 -7.48
CA THR A 217 2.94 -4.08 -8.66
C THR A 217 3.15 -3.12 -9.82
N SER A 218 3.58 -1.89 -9.55
CA SER A 218 3.96 -0.94 -10.59
C SER A 218 4.91 0.13 -10.06
N VAL A 219 5.79 0.59 -10.94
CA VAL A 219 6.62 1.78 -10.73
C VAL A 219 6.46 2.71 -11.92
N LYS A 220 6.13 3.97 -11.69
CA LYS A 220 5.92 4.97 -12.74
C LYS A 220 6.73 6.23 -12.46
N SER A 221 7.44 6.70 -13.47
CA SER A 221 8.01 8.05 -13.53
C SER A 221 7.62 8.70 -14.87
N GLU A 222 8.16 9.88 -15.14
CA GLU A 222 8.04 10.52 -16.46
C GLU A 222 8.85 9.77 -17.53
N GLU A 223 9.94 9.12 -17.14
CA GLU A 223 10.91 8.49 -18.06
C GLU A 223 10.64 6.99 -18.28
N PHE A 224 9.97 6.32 -17.34
CA PHE A 224 9.73 4.87 -17.43
C PHE A 224 8.45 4.43 -16.71
N ASN A 225 7.94 3.26 -17.10
CA ASN A 225 6.74 2.65 -16.53
C ASN A 225 6.91 1.12 -16.49
N TRP A 226 6.89 0.56 -15.28
CA TRP A 226 7.08 -0.86 -14.98
C TRP A 226 5.89 -1.48 -14.27
#